data_AF-A0A6P4D1R4-F1
#
_entry.id   AF-A0A6P4D1R4-F1
#
_cell.length_a   1.000
_cell.length_b   1.000
_cell.length_c   1.000
_cell.angle_alpha   90.00
_cell.angle_beta   90.00
_cell.angle_gamma   90.00
#
_symmetry.space_group_name_H-M   'P 1'
#
loop_
_entity.id
_entity.type
_entity.pdbx_description
1 polymer ?
#
loop_
_entity_poly.entity_id
_entity_poly.type
_entity_poly.pdbx_seq_one_letter_code
_entity_poly.pdbx_strand_id
1 'polypeptide(L)'
;MSAENRSKGDIMLNVASSGIASLLLPNGRTAHSRFKILLNITENSVCNIKPGSPQAMLLLKAKLIIWDEAPMVSRYCYEALDKYLGDTMRYSLTYSKDLPFGGKVVVLGGDFRQILPVILRGSRQDIVHSTMNSSYLWKFCHVLKLTKNMRLSVETNASNQDETEQFGEWLLKVGDGLIGDNMDDESEICLPGDIVIPSSDQAFNELVHFSYPNILENMSSKDFFKARPILAPTLDIVEEVNNHLMAIIPGGEK
;
A
#
# COMPACT_ATOMS: atom_id res chain seq x y z
N MET A 1 -17.85 -3.22 8.55
CA MET A 1 -17.10 -2.73 9.73
C MET A 1 -17.06 -1.20 9.83
N SER A 2 -16.58 -0.47 8.80
CA SER A 2 -16.51 1.00 8.83
C SER A 2 -17.88 1.71 8.86
N ALA A 3 -18.84 1.25 8.07
CA ALA A 3 -20.20 1.80 8.04
C ALA A 3 -21.00 1.47 9.31
N GLU A 4 -20.78 0.28 9.86
CA GLU A 4 -21.51 -0.23 11.03
C GLU A 4 -21.09 0.48 12.34
N ASN A 5 -19.79 0.74 12.55
CA ASN A 5 -19.34 1.53 13.70
C ASN A 5 -19.75 3.01 13.60
N ARG A 6 -19.78 3.58 12.38
CA ARG A 6 -20.29 4.94 12.15
C ARG A 6 -21.79 5.06 12.44
N SER A 7 -22.57 4.00 12.17
CA SER A 7 -24.01 3.97 12.49
C SER A 7 -24.30 4.02 14.00
N LYS A 8 -23.34 3.60 14.84
CA LYS A 8 -23.43 3.68 16.31
C LYS A 8 -22.87 4.98 16.90
N GLY A 9 -22.44 5.93 16.05
CA GLY A 9 -21.84 7.20 16.48
C GLY A 9 -20.37 7.10 16.93
N ASP A 10 -19.73 5.94 16.75
CA ASP A 10 -18.34 5.73 17.15
C ASP A 10 -17.35 6.30 16.13
N ILE A 11 -16.28 6.94 16.65
CA ILE A 11 -15.25 7.56 15.80
C ILE A 11 -14.25 6.48 15.35
N MET A 12 -14.15 6.34 14.03
CA MET A 12 -13.17 5.50 13.36
C MET A 12 -12.26 6.35 12.48
N LEU A 13 -10.95 6.12 12.58
CA LEU A 13 -9.93 6.80 11.78
C LEU A 13 -9.41 5.85 10.72
N ASN A 14 -9.64 6.21 9.45
CA ASN A 14 -9.03 5.53 8.32
C ASN A 14 -7.75 6.26 7.93
N VAL A 15 -6.65 5.52 7.89
CA VAL A 15 -5.36 6.00 7.41
C VAL A 15 -4.75 5.02 6.43
N ALA A 16 -3.86 5.51 5.58
CA ALA A 16 -3.03 4.66 4.75
C ALA A 16 -1.56 5.12 4.80
N SER A 17 -0.65 4.23 4.45
CA SER A 17 0.78 4.54 4.38
C SER A 17 1.14 5.47 3.21
N SER A 18 0.44 5.35 2.07
CA SER A 18 0.66 6.17 0.88
C SER A 18 -0.50 7.14 0.59
N GLY A 19 -0.20 8.19 -0.18
CA GLY A 19 -1.20 9.19 -0.59
C GLY A 19 -2.31 8.57 -1.44
N ILE A 20 -1.93 7.77 -2.45
CA ILE A 20 -2.86 7.11 -3.38
C ILE A 20 -3.79 6.15 -2.63
N ALA A 21 -3.25 5.29 -1.77
CA ALA A 21 -4.07 4.37 -0.97
C ALA A 21 -5.05 5.11 -0.06
N SER A 22 -4.66 6.27 0.47
CA SER A 22 -5.56 7.05 1.35
C SER A 22 -6.80 7.57 0.62
N LEU A 23 -6.76 7.77 -0.70
CA LEU A 23 -7.91 8.22 -1.50
C LEU A 23 -8.98 7.14 -1.65
N LEU A 24 -8.60 5.87 -1.52
CA LEU A 24 -9.53 4.73 -1.60
C LEU A 24 -10.30 4.52 -0.29
N LEU A 25 -9.87 5.16 0.80
CA LEU A 25 -10.51 5.05 2.10
C LEU A 25 -11.51 6.20 2.33
N PRO A 26 -12.72 5.91 2.84
CA PRO A 26 -13.68 6.97 3.18
C PRO A 26 -13.13 7.93 4.25
N ASN A 27 -12.96 9.20 3.89
CA ASN A 27 -12.29 10.23 4.71
C ASN A 27 -10.83 9.86 5.08
N GLY A 28 -10.18 9.08 4.21
CA GLY A 28 -8.81 8.64 4.37
C GLY A 28 -7.82 9.80 4.37
N ARG A 29 -6.74 9.61 5.11
CA ARG A 29 -5.56 10.48 5.10
C ARG A 29 -4.32 9.62 5.21
N THR A 30 -3.17 10.13 4.77
CA THR A 30 -1.91 9.47 5.08
C THR A 30 -1.69 9.42 6.59
N ALA A 31 -1.05 8.36 7.08
CA ALA A 31 -0.70 8.23 8.49
C ALA A 31 0.15 9.41 8.97
N HIS A 32 1.12 9.84 8.15
CA HIS A 32 1.92 11.04 8.38
C HIS A 32 1.06 12.29 8.63
N SER A 33 0.03 12.52 7.80
CA SER A 33 -0.87 13.67 7.96
C SER A 33 -1.80 13.52 9.18
N ARG A 34 -2.37 12.33 9.38
CA ARG A 34 -3.33 12.03 10.47
C ARG A 34 -2.70 12.01 11.84
N PHE A 35 -1.43 11.62 11.96
CA PHE A 35 -0.75 11.47 13.23
C PHE A 35 0.41 12.46 13.40
N LYS A 36 0.64 13.35 12.42
CA LYS A 36 1.78 14.28 12.42
C LYS A 36 3.11 13.57 12.70
N ILE A 37 3.26 12.40 12.09
CA ILE A 37 4.50 11.62 12.14
C ILE A 37 5.55 12.36 11.30
N LEU A 38 6.76 12.49 11.83
CA LEU A 38 7.87 13.12 11.13
C LEU A 38 8.32 12.24 9.96
N LEU A 39 8.72 12.87 8.84
CA LEU A 39 9.24 12.13 7.69
C LEU A 39 10.57 11.44 8.02
N ASN A 40 11.44 12.14 8.75
CA ASN A 40 12.69 11.58 9.27
C ASN A 40 12.42 10.99 10.65
N ILE A 41 12.03 9.71 10.67
CA ILE A 41 11.65 9.02 11.89
C ILE A 41 12.79 8.16 12.43
N THR A 42 12.92 8.17 13.75
CA THR A 42 13.91 7.40 14.51
C THR A 42 13.22 6.66 15.65
N GLU A 43 13.93 5.77 16.32
CA GLU A 43 13.43 5.02 17.49
C GLU A 43 12.85 5.94 18.58
N ASN A 44 13.44 7.12 18.79
CA ASN A 44 13.01 8.08 19.81
C ASN A 44 11.95 9.08 19.34
N SER A 45 11.50 8.96 18.09
CA SER A 45 10.50 9.86 17.54
C SER A 45 9.12 9.62 18.15
N VAL A 46 8.34 10.71 18.24
CA VAL A 46 6.95 10.71 18.68
C VAL A 46 6.11 11.55 17.72
N CYS A 47 4.80 11.34 17.71
CA CYS A 47 3.87 12.15 16.92
C CYS A 47 3.92 13.63 17.35
N ASN A 48 4.07 14.54 16.38
CA ASN A 48 4.12 15.98 16.64
C ASN A 48 2.71 16.60 16.69
N ILE A 49 1.93 16.17 17.68
CA ILE A 49 0.56 16.65 17.89
C ILE A 49 0.49 17.41 19.21
N LYS A 50 0.12 18.69 19.14
CA LYS A 50 -0.04 19.53 20.33
C LYS A 50 -1.16 18.97 21.24
N PRO A 51 -0.92 18.78 22.55
CA PRO A 51 -1.96 18.43 23.51
C PRO A 51 -3.13 19.42 23.47
N GLY A 52 -4.36 18.91 23.61
CA GLY A 52 -5.58 19.72 23.56
C GLY A 52 -5.96 20.25 22.16
N SER A 53 -5.16 19.99 21.12
CA SER A 53 -5.54 20.33 19.75
C SER A 53 -6.77 19.54 19.29
N PRO A 54 -7.53 20.03 18.29
CA PRO A 54 -8.66 19.27 17.72
C PRO A 54 -8.26 17.88 17.23
N GLN A 55 -7.03 17.74 16.73
CA GLN A 55 -6.47 16.46 16.27
C GLN A 55 -6.17 15.51 17.42
N ALA A 56 -5.59 15.99 18.53
CA ALA A 56 -5.42 15.20 19.75
C ALA A 56 -6.77 14.73 20.31
N MET A 57 -7.76 15.64 20.38
CA MET A 57 -9.10 15.30 20.85
C MET A 57 -9.80 14.27 19.96
N LEU A 58 -9.61 14.36 18.63
CA LEU A 58 -10.13 13.37 17.70
C LEU A 58 -9.50 11.99 17.93
N LEU A 59 -8.19 11.93 18.13
CA LEU A 59 -7.49 10.67 18.43
C LEU A 59 -7.97 10.07 19.74
N LEU A 60 -8.09 10.88 20.80
CA LEU A 60 -8.57 10.42 22.09
C LEU A 60 -9.97 9.81 22.03
N LYS A 61 -10.88 10.42 21.27
CA LYS A 61 -12.26 9.93 21.09
C LYS A 61 -12.37 8.76 20.10
N ALA A 62 -11.37 8.54 19.24
CA ALA A 62 -11.37 7.41 18.32
C ALA A 62 -11.29 6.08 19.07
N LYS A 63 -12.16 5.14 18.70
CA LYS A 63 -12.16 3.77 19.24
C LYS A 63 -11.43 2.79 18.35
N LEU A 64 -11.40 3.07 17.05
CA LEU A 64 -10.82 2.21 16.02
C LEU A 64 -9.94 3.03 15.08
N ILE A 65 -8.75 2.50 14.81
CA ILE A 65 -7.85 2.98 13.76
C ILE A 65 -7.70 1.86 12.74
N ILE A 66 -8.00 2.13 11.48
CA ILE A 66 -7.72 1.25 10.35
C ILE A 66 -6.56 1.85 9.59
N TRP A 67 -5.49 1.09 9.44
CA TRP A 67 -4.27 1.49 8.75
C TRP A 67 -4.03 0.59 7.55
N ASP A 68 -4.28 1.12 6.36
CA ASP A 68 -4.09 0.41 5.10
C ASP A 68 -2.67 0.57 4.56
N GLU A 69 -2.21 -0.41 3.79
CA GLU A 69 -0.82 -0.52 3.31
C GLU A 69 0.22 -0.44 4.44
N ALA A 70 -0.10 -1.04 5.59
CA ALA A 70 0.74 -1.01 6.79
C ALA A 70 2.20 -1.48 6.53
N PRO A 71 2.47 -2.58 5.80
CA PRO A 71 3.86 -3.04 5.61
C PRO A 71 4.81 -2.03 4.97
N MET A 72 4.31 -1.01 4.26
CA MET A 72 5.13 -0.03 3.55
C MET A 72 5.87 0.99 4.44
N VAL A 73 5.54 1.12 5.72
CA VAL A 73 6.15 2.12 6.61
C VAL A 73 7.00 1.50 7.70
N SER A 74 8.04 2.24 8.11
CA SER A 74 8.93 1.82 9.19
C SER A 74 8.15 1.57 10.49
N ARG A 75 8.59 0.57 11.25
CA ARG A 75 8.07 0.22 12.57
C ARG A 75 7.98 1.42 13.51
N TYR A 76 8.93 2.35 13.38
CA TYR A 76 8.98 3.56 14.20
C TYR A 76 7.73 4.43 14.04
N CYS A 77 7.02 4.35 12.92
CA CYS A 77 5.77 5.08 12.71
C CYS A 77 4.67 4.60 13.66
N TYR A 78 4.60 3.28 13.88
CA TYR A 78 3.66 2.67 14.83
C TYR A 78 4.07 2.95 16.26
N GLU A 79 5.37 2.82 16.56
CA GLU A 79 5.90 3.05 17.90
C GLU A 79 5.77 4.53 18.32
N ALA A 80 5.94 5.47 17.39
CA ALA A 80 5.72 6.89 17.64
C ALA A 80 4.25 7.19 17.99
N LEU A 81 3.31 6.51 17.31
CA LEU A 81 1.88 6.62 17.62
C LEU A 81 1.54 5.96 18.97
N ASP A 82 2.12 4.79 19.24
CA ASP A 82 1.96 4.08 20.51
C ASP A 82 2.41 4.94 21.69
N LYS A 83 3.64 5.45 21.65
CA LYS A 83 4.20 6.37 22.66
C LYS A 83 3.31 7.59 22.86
N TYR A 84 2.90 8.23 21.77
CA TYR A 84 2.02 9.40 21.83
C TYR A 84 0.67 9.11 22.51
N LEU A 85 0.02 8.00 22.14
CA LEU A 85 -1.25 7.60 22.76
C LEU A 85 -1.05 7.19 24.21
N GLY A 86 0.03 6.46 24.50
CA GLY A 86 0.42 6.08 25.86
C GLY A 86 0.58 7.28 26.78
N ASP A 87 1.14 8.38 26.30
CA ASP A 87 1.30 9.63 27.07
C ASP A 87 0.02 10.45 27.15
N THR A 88 -0.70 10.60 26.03
CA THR A 88 -1.88 11.46 25.96
C THR A 88 -3.08 10.83 26.68
N MET A 89 -3.18 9.49 26.67
CA MET A 89 -4.31 8.77 27.25
C MET A 89 -4.15 8.45 28.73
N ARG A 90 -3.04 8.77 29.40
CA ARG A 90 -2.80 8.36 30.81
C ARG A 90 -3.94 8.71 31.78
N TYR A 91 -4.68 9.78 31.49
CA TYR A 91 -5.81 10.27 32.31
C TYR A 91 -7.19 9.85 31.77
N SER A 92 -7.23 9.05 30.69
CA SER A 92 -8.46 8.52 30.12
C SER A 92 -8.95 7.32 30.91
N LEU A 93 -10.26 7.26 31.17
CA LEU A 93 -10.91 6.10 31.82
C LEU A 93 -10.76 4.79 31.02
N THR A 94 -10.48 4.88 29.72
CA THR A 94 -10.33 3.74 28.82
C THR A 94 -8.86 3.33 28.61
N TYR A 95 -7.93 3.98 29.30
CA TYR A 95 -6.51 3.70 29.17
C TYR A 95 -6.14 2.36 29.80
N SER A 96 -5.31 1.62 29.08
CA SER A 96 -4.64 0.43 29.62
C SER A 96 -3.15 0.55 29.37
N LYS A 97 -2.37 0.52 30.45
CA LYS A 97 -0.90 0.62 30.40
C LYS A 97 -0.25 -0.63 29.82
N ASP A 98 -0.92 -1.77 29.95
CA ASP A 98 -0.40 -3.07 29.53
C ASP A 98 -0.75 -3.40 28.07
N LEU A 99 -1.54 -2.54 27.41
CA LEU A 99 -1.95 -2.70 26.02
C LEU A 99 -1.34 -1.60 25.13
N PRO A 100 -0.99 -1.94 23.88
CA PRO A 100 -0.52 -0.95 22.92
C PRO A 100 -1.63 0.07 22.58
N PHE A 101 -1.20 1.20 22.04
CA PHE A 101 -2.00 2.33 21.59
C PHE A 101 -2.95 2.87 22.67
N GLY A 102 -2.53 2.77 23.94
CA GLY A 102 -3.33 3.16 25.11
C GLY A 102 -4.64 2.37 25.25
N GLY A 103 -4.68 1.14 24.74
CA GLY A 103 -5.86 0.26 24.75
C GLY A 103 -6.79 0.43 23.53
N LYS A 104 -6.43 1.24 22.54
CA LYS A 104 -7.23 1.39 21.32
C LYS A 104 -7.09 0.19 20.39
N VAL A 105 -8.16 -0.10 19.66
CA VAL A 105 -8.12 -1.12 18.61
C VAL A 105 -7.48 -0.52 17.36
N VAL A 106 -6.43 -1.17 16.87
CA VAL A 106 -5.75 -0.83 15.62
C VAL A 106 -5.79 -2.04 14.70
N VAL A 107 -6.32 -1.85 13.50
CA VAL A 107 -6.37 -2.86 12.45
C VAL A 107 -5.36 -2.46 11.38
N LEU A 108 -4.33 -3.29 11.20
CA LEU A 108 -3.32 -3.11 10.17
C LEU A 108 -3.70 -3.98 8.96
N GLY A 109 -3.95 -3.33 7.82
CA GLY A 109 -4.22 -3.96 6.54
C GLY A 109 -3.03 -3.80 5.60
N GLY A 110 -2.80 -4.82 4.77
CA GLY A 110 -1.73 -4.82 3.77
C GLY A 110 -1.26 -6.24 3.50
N ASP A 111 -0.34 -6.36 2.54
CA ASP A 111 0.27 -7.64 2.16
C ASP A 111 1.79 -7.53 2.30
N PHE A 112 2.38 -8.38 3.13
CA PHE A 112 3.83 -8.39 3.38
C PHE A 112 4.64 -8.92 2.21
N ARG A 113 3.99 -9.49 1.18
CA ARG A 113 4.60 -9.90 -0.09
C ARG A 113 4.74 -8.72 -1.06
N GLN A 114 4.18 -7.56 -0.71
CA GLN A 114 4.30 -6.32 -1.47
C GLN A 114 5.48 -5.49 -0.93
N ILE A 115 5.40 -4.17 -1.09
CA ILE A 115 6.48 -3.24 -0.81
C ILE A 115 6.71 -3.14 0.71
N LEU A 116 7.92 -3.52 1.13
CA LEU A 116 8.45 -3.29 2.47
C LEU A 116 8.93 -1.83 2.64
N PRO A 117 9.25 -1.38 3.86
CA PRO A 117 9.67 -0.01 4.07
C PRO A 117 10.93 0.32 3.28
N VAL A 118 10.91 1.45 2.57
CA VAL A 118 12.03 1.90 1.76
C VAL A 118 13.09 2.55 2.66
N ILE A 119 14.26 1.91 2.78
CA ILE A 119 15.42 2.44 3.49
C ILE A 119 16.48 2.84 2.46
N LEU A 120 16.70 4.14 2.30
CA LEU A 120 17.70 4.65 1.36
C LEU A 120 19.09 4.11 1.70
N ARG A 121 19.71 3.41 0.76
CA ARG A 121 21.03 2.76 0.91
C ARG A 121 21.07 1.75 2.08
N GLY A 122 19.91 1.24 2.51
CA GLY A 122 19.82 0.20 3.54
C GLY A 122 20.14 -1.17 2.99
N SER A 123 20.69 -2.02 3.85
CA SER A 123 20.85 -3.45 3.60
C SER A 123 19.50 -4.19 3.72
N ARG A 124 19.46 -5.47 3.31
CA ARG A 124 18.30 -6.34 3.55
C ARG A 124 17.97 -6.41 5.04
N GLN A 125 18.99 -6.46 5.90
CA GLN A 125 18.86 -6.48 7.35
C GLN A 125 18.22 -5.19 7.87
N ASP A 126 18.59 -4.03 7.32
CA ASP A 126 18.00 -2.74 7.69
C ASP A 126 16.52 -2.68 7.33
N ILE A 127 16.15 -3.18 6.15
CA ILE A 127 14.75 -3.26 5.70
C ILE A 127 13.97 -4.15 6.65
N VAL A 128 14.43 -5.39 6.91
CA VAL A 128 13.76 -6.33 7.83
C VAL A 128 13.63 -5.74 9.23
N HIS A 129 14.69 -5.09 9.74
CA HIS A 129 14.67 -4.43 11.04
C HIS A 129 13.69 -3.26 11.11
N SER A 130 13.45 -2.59 9.98
CA SER A 130 12.46 -1.53 9.87
C SER A 130 11.01 -2.03 9.75
N THR A 131 10.76 -3.31 9.51
CA THR A 131 9.39 -3.83 9.38
C THR A 131 8.64 -3.89 10.72
N MET A 132 7.31 -3.87 10.66
CA MET A 132 6.44 -3.99 11.85
C MET A 132 6.72 -5.26 12.67
N ASN A 133 7.12 -6.36 12.04
CA ASN A 133 7.41 -7.63 12.70
C ASN A 133 8.61 -7.52 13.66
N SER A 134 9.50 -6.56 13.42
CA SER A 134 10.64 -6.24 14.27
C SER A 134 10.29 -5.27 15.41
N SER A 135 9.05 -4.79 15.52
CA SER A 135 8.61 -3.91 16.60
C SER A 135 8.27 -4.66 17.88
N TYR A 136 8.44 -4.01 19.04
CA TYR A 136 7.91 -4.53 20.31
C TYR A 136 6.38 -4.67 20.30
N LEU A 137 5.69 -3.98 19.38
CA LEU A 137 4.24 -4.04 19.20
C LEU A 137 3.78 -5.37 18.59
N TRP A 138 4.64 -6.06 17.84
CA TRP A 138 4.28 -7.27 17.09
C TRP A 138 3.74 -8.38 17.99
N LYS A 139 4.25 -8.52 19.22
CA LYS A 139 3.78 -9.52 20.19
C LYS A 139 2.31 -9.37 20.59
N PHE A 140 1.70 -8.20 20.35
CA PHE A 140 0.29 -7.94 20.60
C PHE A 140 -0.59 -8.12 19.36
N CYS A 141 0.02 -8.28 18.17
CA CYS A 141 -0.70 -8.42 16.92
C CYS A 141 -1.34 -9.82 16.81
N HIS A 142 -2.61 -9.83 16.42
CA HIS A 142 -3.33 -11.04 16.07
C HIS A 142 -3.43 -11.10 14.54
N VAL A 143 -2.78 -12.08 13.92
CA VAL A 143 -2.72 -12.21 12.47
C VAL A 143 -3.99 -12.87 11.95
N LEU A 144 -4.73 -12.15 11.10
CA LEU A 144 -5.88 -12.67 10.37
C LEU A 144 -5.53 -12.75 8.88
N LYS A 145 -5.78 -13.90 8.26
CA LYS A 145 -5.47 -14.14 6.85
C LYS A 145 -6.75 -14.18 6.02
N LEU A 146 -6.80 -13.38 4.96
CA LEU A 146 -7.84 -13.47 3.94
C LEU A 146 -7.36 -14.42 2.84
N THR A 147 -8.17 -15.43 2.51
CA THR A 147 -7.80 -16.48 1.55
C THR A 147 -8.56 -16.40 0.23
N LYS A 148 -9.71 -15.70 0.21
CA LYS A 148 -10.51 -15.55 -1.01
C LYS A 148 -10.12 -14.28 -1.77
N ASN A 149 -9.55 -14.45 -2.96
CA ASN A 149 -9.24 -13.33 -3.85
C ASN A 149 -10.50 -12.86 -4.58
N MET A 150 -11.05 -11.73 -4.14
CA MET A 150 -12.26 -11.16 -4.75
C MET A 150 -11.98 -10.47 -6.09
N ARG A 151 -10.73 -10.07 -6.39
CA ARG A 151 -10.41 -9.42 -7.68
C ARG A 151 -10.54 -10.39 -8.85
N LEU A 152 -10.15 -11.64 -8.65
CA LEU A 152 -10.26 -12.69 -9.66
C LEU A 152 -11.69 -13.21 -9.85
N SER A 153 -12.65 -12.80 -9.00
CA SER A 153 -14.04 -13.30 -9.03
C SER A 153 -15.04 -12.45 -9.80
N VAL A 154 -14.66 -11.27 -10.31
CA VAL A 154 -15.61 -10.27 -10.83
C VAL A 154 -15.88 -10.40 -12.33
N GLU A 155 -15.03 -11.10 -13.10
CA GLU A 155 -15.07 -11.02 -14.58
C GLU A 155 -14.90 -12.35 -15.34
N THR A 156 -14.92 -13.50 -14.67
CA THR A 156 -14.71 -14.78 -15.35
C THR A 156 -15.99 -15.34 -15.98
N ASN A 157 -16.03 -15.37 -17.32
CA ASN A 157 -16.85 -16.35 -18.03
C ASN A 157 -16.37 -17.76 -17.65
N ALA A 158 -17.27 -18.75 -17.58
CA ALA A 158 -16.94 -20.11 -17.14
C ALA A 158 -15.78 -20.78 -17.90
N SER A 159 -15.47 -20.32 -19.13
CA SER A 159 -14.36 -20.81 -19.94
C SER A 159 -12.97 -20.37 -19.48
N ASN A 160 -12.85 -19.25 -18.75
CA ASN A 160 -11.55 -18.64 -18.40
C ASN A 160 -11.23 -18.75 -16.91
N GLN A 161 -12.07 -19.45 -16.14
CA GLN A 161 -11.92 -19.56 -14.70
C GLN A 161 -10.68 -20.35 -14.31
N ASP A 162 -10.39 -21.46 -15.01
CA ASP A 162 -9.22 -22.31 -14.74
C ASP A 162 -7.90 -21.55 -14.98
N GLU A 163 -7.77 -20.85 -16.12
CA GLU A 163 -6.60 -20.02 -16.41
C GLU A 163 -6.39 -18.92 -15.36
N THR A 164 -7.48 -18.27 -14.92
CA THR A 164 -7.44 -17.21 -13.91
C THR A 164 -7.01 -17.76 -12.54
N GLU A 165 -7.48 -18.95 -12.17
CA GLU A 165 -7.10 -19.64 -10.94
C GLU A 165 -5.61 -20.05 -10.99
N GLN A 166 -5.15 -20.63 -12.11
CA GLN A 166 -3.74 -20.98 -12.30
C GLN A 166 -2.81 -19.77 -12.23
N PHE A 167 -3.18 -18.66 -12.87
CA PHE A 167 -2.42 -17.40 -12.77
C PHE A 167 -2.40 -16.86 -11.33
N GLY A 168 -3.52 -16.93 -10.62
CA GLY A 168 -3.62 -16.55 -9.21
C GLY A 168 -2.71 -17.38 -8.31
N GLU A 169 -2.66 -18.70 -8.51
CA GLU A 169 -1.75 -19.59 -7.78
C GLU A 169 -0.27 -19.30 -8.11
N TRP A 170 0.05 -19.08 -9.38
CA TRP A 170 1.41 -18.71 -9.79
C TRP A 170 1.86 -17.40 -9.11
N LEU A 171 1.00 -16.37 -9.11
CA LEU A 171 1.30 -15.09 -8.44
C LEU A 171 1.52 -15.24 -6.93
N LEU A 172 0.76 -16.12 -6.27
CA LEU A 172 0.95 -16.42 -4.84
C LEU A 172 2.31 -17.09 -4.61
N LYS A 173 2.68 -18.07 -5.43
CA LYS A 173 3.98 -18.76 -5.32
C LYS A 173 5.16 -17.81 -5.54
N VAL A 174 5.02 -16.85 -6.47
CA VAL A 174 6.01 -15.76 -6.65
C VAL A 174 6.10 -14.91 -5.38
N GLY A 175 4.97 -14.43 -4.86
CA GLY A 175 4.95 -13.60 -3.65
C GLY A 175 5.47 -14.30 -2.40
N ASP A 176 5.30 -15.62 -2.30
CA ASP A 176 5.81 -16.43 -1.19
C ASP A 176 7.30 -16.83 -1.37
N GLY A 177 7.93 -16.43 -2.49
CA GLY A 177 9.32 -16.77 -2.79
C GLY A 177 9.55 -18.26 -3.09
N LEU A 178 8.52 -18.96 -3.57
CA LEU A 178 8.56 -20.40 -3.90
C LEU A 178 8.93 -20.65 -5.37
N ILE A 179 8.98 -19.59 -6.19
CA ILE A 179 9.37 -19.65 -7.60
C ILE A 179 10.65 -18.84 -7.78
N GLY A 180 11.60 -19.44 -8.48
CA GLY A 180 12.89 -18.87 -8.83
C GLY A 180 14.05 -19.69 -8.24
N ASP A 181 15.24 -19.46 -8.77
CA ASP A 181 16.43 -20.22 -8.37
C ASP A 181 16.98 -19.73 -7.02
N ASN A 182 17.44 -20.68 -6.19
CA ASN A 182 17.99 -20.44 -4.85
C ASN A 182 19.45 -19.97 -4.91
N MET A 183 19.77 -19.02 -5.78
CA MET A 183 21.08 -18.39 -5.81
C MET A 183 21.08 -17.21 -4.83
N ASP A 184 22.08 -17.18 -3.94
CA ASP A 184 22.20 -16.11 -2.96
C ASP A 184 22.37 -14.76 -3.69
N ASP A 185 21.44 -13.85 -3.42
CA ASP A 185 21.30 -12.45 -3.86
C ASP A 185 20.38 -12.14 -5.05
N GLU A 186 20.22 -13.03 -6.04
CA GLU A 186 19.33 -12.80 -7.20
C GLU A 186 18.51 -14.07 -7.53
N SER A 187 17.18 -13.93 -7.49
CA SER A 187 16.26 -14.98 -7.92
C SER A 187 15.69 -14.62 -9.28
N GLU A 188 15.95 -15.46 -10.27
CA GLU A 188 15.35 -15.34 -11.59
C GLU A 188 13.97 -16.00 -11.60
N ILE A 189 12.98 -15.34 -12.18
CA ILE A 189 11.62 -15.86 -12.32
C ILE A 189 11.30 -15.89 -13.81
N CYS A 190 10.93 -17.07 -14.33
CA CYS A 190 10.40 -17.19 -15.67
C CYS A 190 8.96 -16.68 -15.72
N LEU A 191 8.72 -15.64 -16.50
CA LEU A 191 7.38 -15.13 -16.77
C LEU A 191 6.67 -16.03 -17.81
N PRO A 192 5.36 -16.28 -17.65
CA PRO A 192 4.55 -16.92 -18.69
C PRO A 192 4.63 -16.16 -20.02
N GLY A 193 4.82 -16.88 -21.13
CA GLY A 193 5.08 -16.26 -22.44
C GLY A 193 3.92 -15.43 -23.00
N ASP A 194 2.70 -15.67 -22.52
CA ASP A 194 1.47 -14.94 -22.85
C ASP A 194 1.39 -13.56 -22.19
N ILE A 195 2.20 -13.28 -21.17
CA ILE A 195 2.25 -11.97 -20.49
C ILE A 195 3.55 -11.19 -20.74
N VAL A 196 4.37 -11.63 -21.71
CA VAL A 196 5.68 -11.03 -22.01
C VAL A 196 5.69 -10.46 -23.42
N ILE A 197 6.17 -9.23 -23.54
CA ILE A 197 6.61 -8.66 -24.83
C ILE A 197 8.10 -8.98 -24.96
N PRO A 198 8.53 -9.76 -25.98
CA PRO A 198 9.93 -10.11 -26.16
C PRO A 198 10.83 -8.87 -26.29
N SER A 199 12.05 -8.97 -25.79
CA SER A 199 13.02 -7.88 -25.93
C SER A 199 13.36 -7.65 -27.41
N SER A 200 13.18 -6.41 -27.85
CA SER A 200 13.48 -5.95 -29.20
C SER A 200 13.71 -4.42 -29.15
N ASP A 201 14.30 -3.86 -30.20
CA ASP A 201 14.44 -2.40 -30.35
C ASP A 201 13.07 -1.69 -30.41
N GLN A 202 11.98 -2.43 -30.66
CA GLN A 202 10.62 -1.92 -30.74
C GLN A 202 9.76 -2.29 -29.53
N ALA A 203 10.28 -3.05 -28.56
CA ALA A 203 9.51 -3.59 -27.44
C ALA A 203 8.74 -2.52 -26.66
N PHE A 204 9.32 -1.33 -26.53
CA PHE A 204 8.65 -0.20 -25.90
C PHE A 204 7.44 0.31 -26.69
N ASN A 205 7.58 0.46 -28.02
CA ASN A 205 6.48 0.84 -28.90
C ASN A 205 5.41 -0.26 -28.94
N GLU A 206 5.82 -1.52 -28.92
CA GLU A 206 4.92 -2.67 -28.82
C GLU A 206 4.14 -2.64 -27.50
N LEU A 207 4.77 -2.32 -26.37
CA LEU A 207 4.11 -2.15 -25.07
C LEU A 207 3.09 -1.01 -25.08
N VAL A 208 3.45 0.13 -25.67
CA VAL A 208 2.55 1.28 -25.81
C VAL A 208 1.36 0.91 -26.69
N HIS A 209 1.58 0.24 -27.83
CA HIS A 209 0.51 -0.18 -28.72
C HIS A 209 -0.38 -1.26 -28.09
N PHE A 210 0.20 -2.21 -27.36
CA PHE A 210 -0.53 -3.23 -26.59
C PHE A 210 -1.42 -2.59 -25.53
N SER A 211 -0.88 -1.62 -24.79
CA SER A 211 -1.60 -0.94 -23.71
C SER A 211 -2.64 0.04 -24.24
N TYR A 212 -2.34 0.76 -25.32
CA TYR A 212 -3.19 1.81 -25.90
C TYR A 212 -3.40 1.63 -27.41
N PRO A 213 -4.14 0.58 -27.83
CA PRO A 213 -4.43 0.37 -29.24
C PRO A 213 -5.25 1.53 -29.81
N ASN A 214 -4.91 1.97 -31.02
CA ASN A 214 -5.58 3.09 -31.69
C ASN A 214 -5.74 4.33 -30.78
N ILE A 215 -4.66 4.74 -30.10
CA ILE A 215 -4.68 5.82 -29.10
C ILE A 215 -5.38 7.09 -29.61
N LEU A 216 -5.15 7.48 -30.87
CA LEU A 216 -5.73 8.67 -31.49
C LEU A 216 -7.26 8.60 -31.61
N GLU A 217 -7.81 7.41 -31.90
CA GLU A 217 -9.26 7.19 -32.00
C GLU A 217 -9.91 7.20 -30.61
N ASN A 218 -9.16 6.77 -29.58
CA ASN A 218 -9.65 6.64 -28.20
C ASN A 218 -9.38 7.87 -27.32
N MET A 219 -8.79 8.95 -27.86
CA MET A 219 -8.42 10.17 -27.14
C MET A 219 -9.54 10.78 -26.30
N SER A 220 -10.78 10.68 -26.77
CA SER A 220 -11.95 11.24 -26.07
C SER A 220 -12.46 10.35 -24.93
N SER A 221 -12.03 9.08 -24.86
CA SER A 221 -12.53 8.08 -23.93
C SER A 221 -11.70 8.07 -22.64
N LYS A 222 -12.19 8.73 -21.60
CA LYS A 222 -11.51 8.71 -20.28
C LYS A 222 -11.37 7.31 -19.71
N ASP A 223 -12.38 6.47 -19.88
CA ASP A 223 -12.39 5.13 -19.29
C ASP A 223 -11.45 4.15 -20.01
N PHE A 224 -11.16 4.40 -21.29
CA PHE A 224 -10.12 3.68 -22.03
C PHE A 224 -8.77 3.78 -21.31
N PHE A 225 -8.32 5.01 -21.00
CA PHE A 225 -7.04 5.25 -20.33
C PHE A 225 -7.02 4.80 -18.87
N LYS A 226 -8.12 5.00 -18.12
CA LYS A 226 -8.19 4.59 -16.70
C LYS A 226 -7.96 3.10 -16.49
N ALA A 227 -8.40 2.26 -17.43
CA ALA A 227 -8.31 0.82 -17.33
C ALA A 227 -6.98 0.24 -17.88
N ARG A 228 -6.09 1.07 -18.42
CA ARG A 228 -4.84 0.63 -19.11
C ARG A 228 -3.59 1.35 -18.57
N PRO A 229 -3.32 1.34 -17.25
CA PRO A 229 -2.13 1.99 -16.73
C PRO A 229 -0.86 1.27 -17.16
N ILE A 230 0.16 2.02 -17.58
CA ILE A 230 1.53 1.52 -17.71
C ILE A 230 2.26 1.82 -16.40
N LEU A 231 2.80 0.77 -15.76
CA LEU A 231 3.64 0.89 -14.58
C LEU A 231 5.11 0.70 -14.96
N ALA A 232 5.98 1.52 -14.39
CA ALA A 232 7.41 1.45 -14.62
C ALA A 232 8.16 1.46 -13.27
N PRO A 233 9.37 0.85 -13.21
CA PRO A 233 10.08 0.66 -11.95
C PRO A 233 10.66 1.95 -11.35
N THR A 234 10.94 2.97 -12.19
CA THR A 234 11.51 4.25 -11.75
C THR A 234 10.72 5.43 -12.32
N LEU A 235 10.83 6.58 -11.64
CA LEU A 235 10.21 7.83 -12.12
C LEU A 235 10.78 8.27 -13.46
N ASP A 236 12.07 8.07 -13.70
CA ASP A 236 12.71 8.44 -14.97
C ASP A 236 12.09 7.68 -16.15
N ILE A 237 11.81 6.38 -16.00
CA ILE A 237 11.13 5.59 -17.03
C ILE A 237 9.65 6.00 -17.15
N VAL A 238 8.98 6.34 -16.03
CA VAL A 238 7.62 6.91 -16.09
C VAL A 238 7.60 8.20 -16.92
N GLU A 239 8.59 9.08 -16.74
CA GLU A 239 8.71 10.31 -17.52
C GLU A 239 8.98 10.01 -19.00
N GLU A 240 9.83 9.05 -19.32
CA GLU A 240 10.08 8.60 -20.69
C GLU A 240 8.81 8.08 -21.37
N VAL A 241 8.05 7.20 -20.70
CA VAL A 241 6.73 6.72 -21.15
C VAL A 241 5.77 7.87 -21.39
N ASN A 242 5.64 8.77 -20.43
CA ASN A 242 4.72 9.90 -20.56
C ASN A 242 5.12 10.82 -21.73
N ASN A 243 6.40 11.15 -21.86
CA ASN A 243 6.89 12.00 -22.95
C ASN A 243 6.67 11.35 -24.32
N HIS A 244 6.90 10.04 -24.43
CA HIS A 244 6.63 9.31 -25.67
C HIS A 244 5.15 9.32 -26.03
N LEU A 245 4.25 9.03 -25.07
CA LEU A 245 2.80 9.07 -25.30
C LEU A 245 2.34 10.49 -25.70
N MET A 246 2.87 11.52 -25.04
CA MET A 246 2.56 12.91 -25.35
C MET A 246 3.04 13.34 -26.74
N ALA A 247 4.11 12.73 -27.26
CA ALA A 247 4.59 12.98 -28.64
C ALA A 247 3.69 12.34 -29.71
N ILE A 248 3.02 11.23 -29.40
CA ILE A 248 2.06 10.57 -30.31
C ILE A 248 0.76 11.37 -30.40
N ILE A 249 0.35 11.99 -29.29
CA ILE A 249 -0.89 12.76 -29.22
C ILE A 249 -0.67 14.12 -29.89
N PRO A 250 -1.34 14.43 -31.02
CA PRO A 250 -1.18 15.73 -31.66
C PRO A 250 -1.61 16.83 -30.71
N GLY A 251 -0.64 17.67 -30.32
CA GLY A 251 -0.90 18.85 -29.51
C GLY A 251 -1.78 19.82 -30.29
N GLY A 252 -2.94 20.16 -29.73
CA GLY A 252 -3.56 21.43 -30.06
C GLY A 252 -2.75 22.51 -29.37
N GLU A 253 -1.85 23.19 -30.11
CA GLU A 253 -1.37 24.50 -29.67
C GLU A 253 -2.59 25.36 -29.35
N LYS A 254 -2.71 25.78 -28.09
CA LYS A 254 -3.58 26.88 -27.68
C LYS A 254 -2.73 27.90 -26.95
#